data_AF-A0A2H0RLR5-F1
#
_entry.id   AF-A0A2H0RLR5-F1
#
_cell.length_a   1.000
_cell.length_b   1.000
_cell.length_c   1.000
_cell.angle_alpha   90.00
_cell.angle_beta   90.00
_cell.angle_gamma   90.00
#
_symmetry.space_group_name_H-M   'P 1'
#
loop_
_entity.id
_entity.type
_entity.pdbx_description
1 polymer ?
#
loop_
_entity_poly.entity_id
_entity_poly.type
_entity_poly.pdbx_seq_one_letter_code
_entity_poly.pdbx_strand_id
1 'polypeptide(L)' 'MTHATALVIGSTDNDIRCELYGQDAGTGRFAGAVNLYRSGVFHITLLSSRPGFASPEEAVAYMEEVVQQVRAAVAA' A
#
# COMPACT_ATOMS: atom_id res chain seq x y z
N MET A 1 13.57 10.39 3.06
CA MET A 1 13.00 9.17 2.46
C MET A 1 11.89 9.60 1.52
N THR A 2 11.90 9.14 0.29
CA THR A 2 10.90 9.47 -0.74
C THR A 2 9.69 8.56 -0.54
N HIS A 3 8.52 9.11 -0.25
CA HIS A 3 7.28 8.34 -0.11
C HIS A 3 6.64 8.16 -1.49
N ALA A 4 6.28 6.92 -1.84
CA ALA A 4 5.51 6.62 -3.05
C ALA A 4 4.01 6.68 -2.70
N THR A 5 3.31 7.73 -3.14
CA THR A 5 1.86 7.88 -2.93
C THR A 5 1.10 7.20 -4.07
N ALA A 6 0.26 6.22 -3.74
CA ALA A 6 -0.47 5.41 -4.72
C ALA A 6 -1.73 6.08 -5.26
N LEU A 7 -2.36 6.94 -4.45
CA LEU A 7 -3.48 7.78 -4.85
C LEU A 7 -3.59 8.98 -3.89
N VAL A 8 -3.47 10.20 -4.41
CA VAL A 8 -3.76 11.42 -3.64
C VAL A 8 -5.27 11.65 -3.64
N ILE A 9 -6.00 11.18 -2.63
CA ILE A 9 -7.41 11.55 -2.45
C ILE A 9 -7.49 12.79 -1.54
N GLY A 10 -7.15 13.94 -2.12
CA GLY A 10 -7.34 15.24 -1.48
C GLY A 10 -6.17 15.68 -0.61
N SER A 11 -5.22 16.41 -1.22
CA SER A 11 -4.03 17.01 -0.58
C SER A 11 -2.98 16.01 -0.09
N THR A 12 -1.72 16.45 0.00
CA THR A 12 -0.56 15.64 0.43
C THR A 12 -0.73 15.02 1.81
N ASP A 13 -1.54 15.65 2.66
CA ASP A 13 -1.75 15.23 4.04
C ASP A 13 -2.96 14.29 4.20
N ASN A 14 -3.84 14.18 3.20
CA ASN A 14 -4.92 13.20 3.21
C ASN A 14 -4.83 12.37 1.93
N ASP A 15 -4.04 11.31 2.00
CA ASP A 15 -3.73 10.48 0.85
C ASP A 15 -3.80 8.99 1.16
N ILE A 16 -3.84 8.18 0.11
CA ILE A 16 -3.73 6.73 0.18
C ILE A 16 -2.34 6.32 -0.31
N ARG A 17 -1.64 5.54 0.50
CA ARG A 17 -0.26 5.11 0.25
C ARG A 17 -0.19 3.60 0.10
N CYS A 18 0.61 3.14 -0.86
CA CYS A 18 1.05 1.75 -0.93
C CYS A 18 2.32 1.63 -0.11
N GLU A 19 2.29 0.80 0.92
CA GLU A 19 3.38 0.70 1.88
C GLU A 19 3.76 -0.76 2.12
N LEU A 20 5.01 -0.93 2.52
CA LEU A 20 5.55 -2.18 3.01
C LEU A 20 5.15 -2.37 4.48
N TYR A 21 4.69 -3.56 4.82
CA TYR A 21 4.72 -4.03 6.20
C TYR A 21 6.00 -4.79 6.48
N GLY A 22 6.46 -4.72 7.74
CA GLY A 22 7.70 -5.34 8.17
C GLY A 22 7.84 -6.80 7.76
N GLN A 23 9.09 -7.25 7.63
CA GLN A 23 9.38 -8.62 7.27
C GLN A 23 8.87 -9.59 8.33
N ASP A 24 8.16 -10.63 7.91
CA ASP A 24 7.71 -11.70 8.79
C ASP A 24 8.92 -12.53 9.26
N ALA A 25 9.04 -12.72 10.58
CA ALA A 25 10.20 -13.39 11.18
C ALA A 25 10.26 -14.90 10.90
N GLY A 26 9.10 -15.55 10.65
CA GLY A 26 9.05 -16.98 10.41
C GLY A 26 9.37 -17.36 8.96
N THR A 27 9.05 -16.48 8.02
CA THR A 27 9.17 -16.76 6.57
C THR A 27 10.22 -15.91 5.87
N GLY A 28 10.67 -14.82 6.49
CA GLY A 28 11.52 -13.82 5.84
C GLY A 28 10.81 -13.09 4.70
N ARG A 29 9.49 -13.21 4.57
CA ARG A 29 8.71 -12.62 3.50
C ARG A 29 8.10 -11.29 3.92
N PHE A 30 7.84 -10.45 2.93
CA PHE A 30 7.23 -9.15 3.13
C PHE A 30 5.73 -9.20 2.85
N ALA A 31 4.98 -8.33 3.52
CA ALA A 31 3.58 -8.05 3.23
C ALA A 31 3.45 -6.63 2.67
N GLY A 32 2.48 -6.42 1.80
CA GLY A 32 2.10 -5.11 1.29
C GLY A 32 0.81 -4.62 1.93
N ALA A 33 0.66 -3.31 2.04
CA ALA A 33 -0.54 -2.67 2.55
C ALA A 33 -0.95 -1.44 1.74
N VAL A 34 -2.24 -1.14 1.75
CA VAL A 34 -2.82 0.12 1.28
C VAL A 34 -3.39 0.84 2.48
N ASN A 35 -2.82 2.01 2.81
CA ASN A 35 -3.11 2.75 4.04
C ASN A 35 -3.73 4.11 3.72
N LEU A 36 -4.71 4.52 4.52
CA LEU A 36 -5.28 5.86 4.51
C LEU A 36 -4.56 6.73 5.54
N TYR A 37 -4.09 7.89 5.10
CA TYR A 37 -3.55 8.93 5.95
C TYR A 37 -4.54 10.10 6.04
N ARG A 38 -4.63 10.71 7.22
CA ARG A 38 -5.43 11.90 7.48
C ARG A 38 -4.59 12.93 8.23
N SER A 39 -4.48 14.13 7.68
CA SER A 39 -3.64 15.20 8.22
C SER A 39 -2.18 14.76 8.48
N GLY A 40 -1.62 13.95 7.58
CA GLY A 40 -0.26 13.42 7.64
C GLY A 40 -0.08 12.23 8.60
N VAL A 41 -1.15 11.80 9.28
CA VAL A 41 -1.11 10.72 10.28
C VAL A 41 -1.76 9.46 9.72
N PHE A 42 -1.14 8.31 9.98
CA PHE A 42 -1.74 7.01 9.67
C PHE A 42 -3.11 6.90 10.35
N HIS A 43 -4.15 6.65 9.57
CA HIS A 43 -5.50 6.51 10.07
C HIS A 43 -5.93 5.05 10.16
N ILE A 44 -5.89 4.33 9.04
CA ILE A 44 -6.32 2.94 8.96
C ILE A 44 -5.71 2.23 7.75
N THR A 45 -5.56 0.92 7.87
CA THR A 45 -5.23 0.03 6.75
C THR A 45 -6.49 -0.44 6.05
N LEU A 46 -6.59 -0.15 4.76
CA LEU A 46 -7.73 -0.52 3.92
C LEU A 46 -7.58 -1.94 3.39
N LEU A 47 -6.35 -2.35 3.06
CA LEU A 47 -6.03 -3.66 2.53
C LEU A 47 -4.62 -4.06 2.98
N SER A 48 -4.43 -5.34 3.26
CA SER A 48 -3.13 -5.93 3.53
C SER A 48 -3.02 -7.32 2.91
N SER A 49 -1.86 -7.67 2.36
CA SER A 49 -1.56 -9.04 1.95
C SER A 49 -1.11 -9.89 3.14
N ARG A 50 -1.10 -11.21 2.95
CA ARG A 50 -0.26 -12.09 3.80
C ARG A 50 1.22 -11.88 3.44
N PRO A 51 2.17 -12.19 4.34
CA PRO A 51 3.59 -12.21 4.00
C PRO A 51 3.85 -13.24 2.90
N GLY A 52 4.34 -12.78 1.75
CA GLY A 52 4.56 -13.64 0.58
C GLY A 52 5.61 -13.11 -0.40
N PHE A 53 5.91 -11.82 -0.35
CA PHE A 53 6.83 -11.19 -1.28
C PHE A 53 8.29 -11.41 -0.86
N ALA A 54 9.17 -11.62 -1.84
CA ALA A 54 10.59 -11.83 -1.63
C ALA A 54 11.32 -10.53 -1.29
N SER A 55 10.79 -9.38 -1.73
CA SER A 55 11.37 -8.08 -1.47
C SER A 55 10.32 -7.00 -1.18
N PRO A 56 10.73 -5.88 -0.56
CA PRO A 56 9.89 -4.69 -0.43
C PRO A 56 9.28 -4.19 -1.73
N GLU A 57 10.09 -4.15 -2.80
CA GLU A 57 9.70 -3.61 -4.10
C GLU A 57 8.61 -4.46 -4.74
N GLU A 58 8.71 -5.79 -4.61
CA GLU A 58 7.68 -6.72 -5.09
C GLU A 58 6.35 -6.50 -4.36
N ALA A 59 6.39 -6.31 -3.03
CA ALA A 59 5.21 -6.04 -2.22
C ALA A 59 4.51 -4.73 -2.64
N VAL A 60 5.28 -3.67 -2.86
CA VAL A 60 4.76 -2.37 -3.29
C VAL A 60 4.18 -2.46 -4.71
N ALA A 61 4.91 -3.06 -5.66
CA ALA A 61 4.45 -3.21 -7.03
C ALA A 61 3.12 -3.98 -7.13
N TYR A 62 2.97 -5.04 -6.32
CA TYR A 62 1.71 -5.77 -6.25
C TYR A 62 0.56 -4.94 -5.67
N MET A 63 0.80 -4.13 -4.64
CA MET A 63 -0.22 -3.22 -4.10
C MET A 63 -0.63 -2.14 -5.11
N GLU A 64 0.33 -1.62 -5.89
CA GLU A 64 0.03 -0.70 -6.99
C GLU A 64 -0.85 -1.35 -8.07
N GLU A 65 -0.59 -2.61 -8.42
CA GLU A 65 -1.42 -3.36 -9.35
C GLU A 65 -2.85 -3.52 -8.83
N VAL A 66 -3.02 -3.89 -7.56
CA VAL A 66 -4.33 -3.99 -6.90
C VAL A 66 -5.10 -2.67 -7.00
N VAL A 67 -4.43 -1.53 -6.80
CA VAL A 67 -5.04 -0.21 -6.96
C VAL A 67 -5.52 0.02 -8.39
N GLN A 68 -4.74 -0.36 -9.41
CA GLN A 68 -5.15 -0.23 -10.81
C GLN A 68 -6.38 -1.10 -11.12
N GLN A 69 -6.42 -2.34 -10.61
CA GLN A 69 -7.56 -3.25 -10.79
C GLN A 69 -8.85 -2.65 -10.18
N VAL A 70 -8.77 -2.09 -8.97
CA VAL A 70 -9.91 -1.42 -8.33
C VAL A 70 -10.39 -0.23 -9.16
N ARG A 71 -9.48 0.61 -9.67
CA ARG A 71 -9.83 1.75 -10.53
C ARG A 71 -10.55 1.31 -11.80
N ALA A 72 -10.09 0.24 -12.45
CA ALA A 72 -10.71 -0.29 -13.65
C ALA A 72 -12.13 -0.81 -13.38
N ALA A 73 -12.35 -1.48 -12.24
CA ALA A 73 -13.65 -2.01 -11.86
C ALA A 73 -14.71 -0.93 -11.58
N VAL A 74 -14.31 0.24 -11.07
CA VAL A 74 -15.23 1.37 -10.80
C VAL A 74 -15.64 2.12 -12.08
N ALA A 75 -14.82 2.03 -13.14
CA ALA A 75 -15.10 2.69 -14.41
C ALA A 75 -15.99 1.88 -15.37
N ALA A 76 -16.29 0.63 -15.04
CA ALA A 76 -17.14 -0.29 -15.80
C ALA A 76 -18.60 -0.23 -15.34
#